data_AF-A0A5P9NFK8-F1
#
_entry.id   AF-A0A5P9NFK8-F1
#
_cell.length_a   1.000
_cell.length_b   1.000
_cell.length_c   1.000
_cell.angle_alpha   90.00
_cell.angle_beta   90.00
_cell.angle_gamma   90.00
#
_symmetry.space_group_name_H-M   'P 1'
#
loop_
_entity.id
_entity.type
_entity.pdbx_description
1 polymer ?
#
loop_
_entity_poly.entity_id
_entity_poly.type
_entity_poly.pdbx_seq_one_letter_code
_entity_poly.pdbx_strand_id
1 'polypeptide(L)'
;MNIVERKPIDLAIILLLLCAIGGCIGSPLPPGAVAGLYRWDDRQSAVATRTGQVLEEHDGYFSGDFDFGDVLDSYPELAETPDQPLLIKACEEELCYAVIVFGDFFQLNEEGRVTGYASMNSLTTAMANQVMALPAEEVLGALNILAGRLTAGGDADYQAFLRLDPERKPQHEALLLNDRVFAAAQRLVVEAPGFTVDKLLGESRIATEDLQVPDGFVFDDTYVLSVDIDVSAVLDEKAYLSICSEYSQTGSDYEINFDACQLSTPLVGGRYVGELNLTGSTTELLVVILPLQSPEDALYYPWSRQQSGDRLRI
;
A
#
# COMPACT_ATOMS: atom_id res chain seq x y z
N MET A 1 -7.74 -53.91 -31.90
CA MET A 1 -8.94 -53.21 -32.41
C MET A 1 -9.82 -52.93 -31.20
N ASN A 2 -9.78 -51.70 -30.70
CA ASN A 2 -10.72 -51.14 -29.72
C ASN A 2 -10.78 -49.65 -30.03
N ILE A 3 -11.82 -49.25 -30.75
CA ILE A 3 -12.11 -47.86 -31.08
C ILE A 3 -12.93 -47.35 -29.90
N VAL A 4 -12.33 -46.47 -29.08
CA VAL A 4 -13.04 -45.76 -28.02
C VAL A 4 -13.77 -44.59 -28.68
N GLU A 5 -15.09 -44.70 -28.83
CA GLU A 5 -15.97 -43.60 -29.22
C GLU A 5 -15.90 -42.49 -28.16
N ARG A 6 -15.32 -41.34 -28.52
CA ARG A 6 -15.47 -40.10 -27.74
C ARG A 6 -16.79 -39.45 -28.13
N LYS A 7 -17.71 -39.33 -27.18
CA LYS A 7 -18.92 -38.50 -27.30
C LYS A 7 -18.52 -37.04 -27.60
N PRO A 8 -19.26 -36.34 -28.47
CA PRO A 8 -19.10 -34.89 -28.62
C PRO A 8 -19.52 -34.23 -27.31
N ILE A 9 -18.59 -33.52 -26.69
CA ILE A 9 -18.87 -32.66 -25.55
C ILE A 9 -19.59 -31.44 -26.11
N ASP A 10 -20.79 -31.18 -25.61
CA ASP A 10 -21.65 -30.06 -26.00
C ASP A 10 -20.90 -28.72 -25.87
N LEU A 11 -20.56 -28.15 -27.01
CA LEU A 11 -19.81 -26.90 -27.20
C LEU A 11 -20.63 -25.65 -26.81
N ALA A 12 -21.85 -25.82 -26.30
CA ALA A 12 -22.82 -24.73 -26.08
C ALA A 12 -22.95 -24.28 -24.61
N ILE A 13 -22.21 -24.89 -23.66
CA ILE A 13 -22.27 -24.53 -22.22
C ILE A 13 -20.94 -23.91 -21.72
N ILE A 14 -19.88 -23.91 -22.54
CA ILE A 14 -18.59 -23.25 -22.22
C ILE A 14 -18.57 -21.75 -22.62
N LEU A 15 -19.61 -21.26 -23.30
CA LEU A 15 -19.68 -19.89 -23.83
C LEU A 15 -20.19 -18.83 -22.83
N LEU A 16 -20.31 -19.14 -21.54
CA LEU A 16 -20.87 -18.24 -20.52
C LEU A 16 -19.96 -18.01 -19.30
N LEU A 17 -18.67 -18.35 -19.42
CA LEU A 17 -17.69 -18.17 -18.33
C LEU A 17 -16.33 -17.60 -18.77
N LEU A 18 -16.23 -17.05 -19.99
CA LEU A 18 -14.94 -16.65 -20.61
C LEU A 18 -14.78 -15.14 -20.90
N CYS A 19 -15.65 -14.28 -20.38
CA CYS A 19 -15.49 -12.82 -20.51
C CYS A 19 -14.77 -12.14 -19.32
N ALA A 20 -14.30 -12.88 -18.32
CA ALA A 20 -13.79 -12.30 -17.06
C ALA A 20 -12.26 -12.24 -16.93
N ILE A 21 -11.49 -12.55 -17.98
CA ILE A 21 -10.02 -12.54 -17.92
C ILE A 21 -9.47 -11.68 -19.06
N GLY A 22 -9.85 -10.40 -19.07
CA GLY A 22 -9.09 -9.36 -19.74
C GLY A 22 -8.13 -8.74 -18.72
N GLY A 23 -6.91 -8.38 -19.15
CA GLY A 23 -5.97 -7.68 -18.28
C GLY A 23 -6.49 -6.31 -17.86
N CYS A 24 -7.24 -6.24 -16.76
CA CYS A 24 -7.74 -4.99 -16.21
C CYS A 24 -6.67 -4.35 -15.33
N ILE A 25 -6.52 -3.04 -15.47
CA ILE A 25 -5.71 -2.23 -14.57
C ILE A 25 -6.64 -1.38 -13.73
N GLY A 26 -6.72 -1.74 -12.44
CA GLY A 26 -7.53 -1.05 -11.46
C GLY A 26 -7.00 0.34 -11.17
N SER A 27 -7.87 1.33 -11.04
CA SER A 27 -7.50 2.71 -10.74
C SER A 27 -8.50 3.35 -9.78
N PRO A 28 -8.06 4.20 -8.84
CA PRO A 28 -8.95 5.02 -8.02
C PRO A 28 -9.51 6.23 -8.78
N LEU A 29 -9.07 6.46 -10.02
CA LEU A 29 -9.56 7.57 -10.83
C LEU A 29 -10.99 7.29 -11.33
N PRO A 30 -11.85 8.32 -11.41
CA PRO A 30 -13.20 8.15 -11.88
C PRO A 30 -13.25 7.76 -13.37
N PRO A 31 -14.41 7.25 -13.82
CA PRO A 31 -14.65 6.96 -15.22
C PRO A 31 -14.41 8.18 -16.12
N GLY A 32 -13.87 7.95 -17.31
CA GLY A 32 -13.51 9.02 -18.24
C GLY A 32 -12.08 9.54 -18.10
N ALA A 33 -11.36 9.21 -17.01
CA ALA A 33 -9.92 9.43 -16.92
C ALA A 33 -9.18 8.74 -18.07
N VAL A 34 -8.00 9.24 -18.46
CA VAL A 34 -7.20 8.67 -19.54
C VAL A 34 -5.89 8.12 -18.98
N ALA A 35 -5.63 6.84 -19.25
CA ALA A 35 -4.34 6.21 -19.02
C ALA A 35 -3.54 6.14 -20.32
N GLY A 36 -2.24 6.36 -20.23
CA GLY A 36 -1.27 6.07 -21.27
C GLY A 36 -0.36 4.90 -20.86
N LEU A 37 -0.09 4.00 -21.80
CA LEU A 37 0.99 3.03 -21.74
C LEU A 37 2.20 3.61 -22.47
N TYR A 38 3.36 3.59 -21.82
CA TYR A 38 4.60 4.16 -22.31
C TYR A 38 5.70 3.10 -22.26
N ARG A 39 6.62 3.16 -23.23
CA ARG A 39 7.86 2.40 -23.13
C ARG A 39 8.79 3.07 -22.12
N TRP A 40 9.66 2.30 -21.48
CA TRP A 40 10.57 2.90 -20.50
C TRP A 40 11.58 3.87 -21.12
N ASP A 41 12.03 3.56 -22.33
CA ASP A 41 12.96 4.37 -23.12
C ASP A 41 12.30 5.61 -23.76
N ASP A 42 10.98 5.59 -23.96
CA ASP A 42 10.17 6.76 -24.35
C ASP A 42 8.94 6.95 -23.47
N ARG A 43 9.11 7.80 -22.45
CA ARG A 43 8.07 8.15 -21.46
C ARG A 43 7.31 9.43 -21.80
N GLN A 44 7.60 10.03 -22.95
CA GLN A 44 6.93 11.25 -23.40
C GLN A 44 5.84 10.93 -24.43
N SER A 45 6.00 9.83 -25.17
CA SER A 45 5.05 9.38 -26.19
C SER A 45 4.34 8.10 -25.73
N ALA A 46 3.03 8.19 -25.51
CA ALA A 46 2.25 6.99 -25.19
C ALA A 46 2.19 6.08 -26.42
N VAL A 47 2.48 4.79 -26.23
CA VAL A 47 2.25 3.72 -27.22
C VAL A 47 0.76 3.54 -27.44
N ALA A 48 0.01 3.50 -26.34
CA ALA A 48 -1.43 3.33 -26.36
C ALA A 48 -2.07 4.18 -25.28
N THR A 49 -3.28 4.67 -25.54
CA THR A 49 -4.11 5.35 -24.54
C THR A 49 -5.42 4.62 -24.35
N ARG A 50 -5.95 4.62 -23.13
CA ARG A 50 -7.23 4.01 -22.76
C ARG A 50 -8.02 4.98 -21.90
N THR A 51 -9.33 5.00 -22.08
CA THR A 51 -10.25 5.76 -21.23
C THR A 51 -10.85 4.81 -20.20
N GLY A 52 -10.85 5.23 -18.93
CA GLY A 52 -11.40 4.45 -17.83
C GLY A 52 -12.89 4.20 -18.06
N GLN A 53 -13.30 2.93 -17.99
CA GLN A 53 -14.66 2.52 -18.30
C GLN A 53 -15.54 2.52 -17.05
N VAL A 54 -16.84 2.76 -17.25
CA VAL A 54 -17.87 2.42 -16.25
C VAL A 54 -18.24 0.96 -16.52
N LEU A 55 -17.81 0.05 -15.66
CA LEU A 55 -18.39 -1.29 -15.64
C LEU A 55 -19.63 -1.20 -14.76
N GLU A 56 -20.82 -1.39 -15.34
CA GLU A 56 -22.07 -1.43 -14.59
C GLU A 56 -21.98 -2.58 -13.58
N GLU A 57 -22.02 -2.20 -12.29
CA GLU A 57 -22.04 -3.00 -11.07
C GLU A 57 -22.49 -4.46 -11.25
N HIS A 58 -21.54 -5.36 -11.52
CA HIS A 58 -21.61 -6.74 -11.04
C HIS A 58 -20.33 -6.97 -10.23
N ASP A 59 -20.49 -6.97 -8.90
CA ASP A 59 -19.64 -7.69 -7.95
C ASP A 59 -18.19 -7.19 -7.76
N GLY A 60 -18.00 -5.93 -7.37
CA GLY A 60 -16.76 -5.50 -6.69
C GLY A 60 -15.67 -4.84 -7.55
N TYR A 61 -15.93 -4.59 -8.83
CA TYR A 61 -14.98 -3.87 -9.69
C TYR A 61 -15.07 -2.36 -9.52
N PHE A 62 -13.92 -1.70 -9.43
CA PHE A 62 -13.81 -0.26 -9.25
C PHE A 62 -14.22 0.48 -10.54
N SER A 63 -14.86 1.62 -10.39
CA SER A 63 -15.09 2.54 -11.50
C SER A 63 -13.73 3.10 -11.97
N GLY A 64 -13.38 3.00 -13.25
CA GLY A 64 -12.14 3.59 -13.79
C GLY A 64 -11.09 2.61 -14.31
N ASP A 65 -11.43 1.33 -14.48
CA ASP A 65 -10.50 0.33 -15.03
C ASP A 65 -10.08 0.64 -16.48
N PHE A 66 -8.81 0.34 -16.77
CA PHE A 66 -8.22 0.47 -18.10
C PHE A 66 -7.92 -0.91 -18.69
N ASP A 67 -8.51 -1.21 -19.85
CA ASP A 67 -8.27 -2.45 -20.59
C ASP A 67 -7.12 -2.28 -21.59
N PHE A 68 -6.02 -2.99 -21.36
CA PHE A 68 -4.87 -3.07 -22.26
C PHE A 68 -4.71 -4.47 -22.88
N GLY A 69 -5.72 -5.34 -22.80
CA GLY A 69 -5.64 -6.74 -23.24
C GLY A 69 -5.33 -6.93 -24.72
N ASP A 70 -5.67 -5.93 -25.55
CA ASP A 70 -5.45 -5.89 -27.00
C ASP A 70 -4.14 -5.18 -27.40
N VAL A 71 -3.36 -4.68 -26.44
CA VAL A 71 -2.21 -3.83 -26.76
C VAL A 71 -1.11 -4.60 -27.48
N LEU A 72 -0.90 -5.88 -27.15
CA LEU A 72 0.09 -6.72 -27.83
C LEU A 72 -0.33 -7.13 -29.24
N ASP A 73 -1.63 -7.14 -29.55
CA ASP A 73 -2.11 -7.35 -30.92
C ASP A 73 -1.73 -6.17 -31.82
N SER A 74 -1.78 -4.96 -31.25
CA SER A 74 -1.46 -3.72 -31.96
C SER A 74 0.03 -3.40 -31.98
N TYR A 75 0.78 -3.87 -30.98
CA TYR A 75 2.20 -3.58 -30.76
C TYR A 75 2.98 -4.87 -30.39
N PRO A 76 3.13 -5.80 -31.33
CA PRO A 76 3.74 -7.11 -31.08
C PRO A 76 5.21 -7.01 -30.65
N GLU A 77 5.91 -5.92 -30.98
CA GLU A 77 7.28 -5.67 -30.56
C GLU A 77 7.44 -5.58 -29.02
N LEU A 78 6.36 -5.23 -28.30
CA LEU A 78 6.37 -5.25 -26.83
C LEU A 78 6.50 -6.68 -26.28
N ALA A 79 6.04 -7.69 -27.02
CA ALA A 79 6.20 -9.09 -26.65
C ALA A 79 7.61 -9.64 -26.96
N GLU A 80 8.40 -8.94 -27.78
CA GLU A 80 9.78 -9.34 -28.08
C GLU A 80 10.76 -8.98 -26.96
N THR A 81 10.37 -8.07 -26.06
CA THR A 81 11.18 -7.58 -24.93
C THR A 81 10.39 -7.61 -23.62
N PRO A 82 9.92 -8.78 -23.18
CA PRO A 82 8.99 -8.89 -22.06
C PRO A 82 9.64 -8.57 -20.70
N ASP A 83 10.97 -8.53 -20.65
CA ASP A 83 11.80 -8.13 -19.52
C ASP A 83 11.99 -6.60 -19.42
N GLN A 84 11.61 -5.84 -20.45
CA GLN A 84 11.65 -4.39 -20.39
C GLN A 84 10.45 -3.83 -19.60
N PRO A 85 10.69 -2.86 -18.71
CA PRO A 85 9.61 -2.20 -18.00
C PRO A 85 8.75 -1.39 -18.97
N LEU A 86 7.46 -1.36 -18.68
CA LEU A 86 6.48 -0.49 -19.29
C LEU A 86 5.87 0.38 -18.19
N LEU A 87 5.65 1.65 -18.48
CA LEU A 87 5.02 2.58 -17.55
C LEU A 87 3.57 2.78 -17.95
N ILE A 88 2.66 2.61 -17.01
CA ILE A 88 1.26 2.97 -17.19
C ILE A 88 0.98 4.14 -16.26
N LYS A 89 0.50 5.24 -16.83
CA LYS A 89 0.24 6.47 -16.10
C LYS A 89 -1.14 6.99 -16.47
N ALA A 90 -1.94 7.30 -15.46
CA ALA A 90 -3.24 7.92 -15.63
C ALA A 90 -3.30 9.19 -14.78
N CYS A 91 -3.85 10.26 -15.34
CA CYS A 91 -4.02 11.52 -14.63
C CYS A 91 -5.45 12.04 -14.80
N GLU A 92 -5.98 12.60 -13.72
CA GLU A 92 -7.17 13.43 -13.73
C GLU A 92 -6.84 14.73 -12.99
N GLU A 93 -7.05 15.86 -13.66
CA GLU A 93 -6.65 17.18 -13.14
C GLU A 93 -5.18 17.20 -12.68
N GLU A 94 -4.95 17.42 -11.38
CA GLU A 94 -3.61 17.48 -10.76
C GLU A 94 -3.17 16.14 -10.14
N LEU A 95 -4.04 15.13 -10.14
CA LEU A 95 -3.79 13.83 -9.54
C LEU A 95 -3.34 12.84 -10.62
N CYS A 96 -2.16 12.24 -10.43
CA CYS A 96 -1.62 11.23 -11.33
C CYS A 96 -1.26 9.96 -10.56
N TYR A 97 -1.65 8.82 -11.11
CA TYR A 97 -1.22 7.50 -10.66
C TYR A 97 -0.33 6.85 -11.71
N ALA A 98 0.62 6.04 -11.23
CA ALA A 98 1.54 5.31 -12.05
C ALA A 98 1.74 3.88 -11.54
N VAL A 99 1.97 2.96 -12.47
CA VAL A 99 2.41 1.59 -12.18
C VAL A 99 3.41 1.17 -13.25
N ILE A 100 4.40 0.38 -12.84
CA ILE A 100 5.38 -0.21 -13.75
C ILE A 100 5.02 -1.67 -13.93
N VAL A 101 4.95 -2.12 -15.16
CA VAL A 101 4.61 -3.50 -15.49
C VAL A 101 5.66 -4.09 -16.42
N PHE A 102 5.77 -5.41 -16.45
CA PHE A 102 6.69 -6.12 -17.34
C PHE A 102 5.89 -7.15 -18.12
N GLY A 103 6.22 -7.36 -19.39
CA GLY A 103 5.51 -8.32 -20.24
C GLY A 103 5.51 -9.73 -19.67
N ASP A 104 6.62 -10.14 -19.04
CA ASP A 104 6.80 -11.45 -18.40
C ASP A 104 5.82 -11.74 -17.26
N PHE A 105 5.14 -10.70 -16.78
CA PHE A 105 4.18 -10.79 -15.66
C PHE A 105 2.75 -11.07 -16.11
N PHE A 106 2.51 -11.07 -17.41
CA PHE A 106 1.22 -11.38 -17.99
C PHE A 106 1.31 -12.67 -18.80
N GLN A 107 0.26 -13.47 -18.72
CA GLN A 107 0.16 -14.72 -19.45
C GLN A 107 -0.68 -14.52 -20.71
N LEU A 108 -0.25 -15.07 -21.84
CA LEU A 108 -1.10 -15.17 -23.03
C LEU A 108 -2.01 -16.39 -22.89
N ASN A 109 -3.32 -16.21 -23.07
CA ASN A 109 -4.26 -17.32 -23.10
C ASN A 109 -4.26 -18.02 -24.49
N GLU A 110 -5.02 -19.11 -24.63
CA GLU A 110 -5.13 -19.88 -25.89
C GLU A 110 -5.67 -19.07 -27.08
N GLU A 111 -6.32 -17.93 -26.81
CA GLU A 111 -6.86 -17.00 -27.81
C GLU A 111 -5.88 -15.87 -28.15
N GLY A 112 -4.67 -15.88 -27.58
CA GLY A 112 -3.65 -14.85 -27.78
C GLY A 112 -3.87 -13.58 -26.97
N ARG A 113 -4.82 -13.57 -26.02
CA ARG A 113 -5.09 -12.39 -25.17
C ARG A 113 -4.20 -12.36 -23.95
N VAL A 114 -3.80 -11.16 -23.57
CA VAL A 114 -3.01 -10.90 -22.36
C VAL A 114 -3.90 -11.02 -21.12
N THR A 115 -3.46 -11.82 -20.17
CA THR A 115 -4.12 -12.05 -18.89
C THR A 115 -3.17 -11.71 -17.75
N GLY A 116 -3.64 -10.92 -16.79
CA GLY A 116 -2.89 -10.48 -15.64
C GLY A 116 -3.55 -9.27 -14.99
N TYR A 117 -3.09 -8.89 -13.82
CA TYR A 117 -3.68 -7.81 -13.05
C TYR A 117 -2.57 -6.91 -12.50
N ALA A 118 -2.80 -5.61 -12.58
CA ALA A 118 -2.00 -4.61 -11.92
C ALA A 118 -2.93 -3.55 -11.34
N SER A 119 -2.63 -3.07 -10.14
CA SER A 119 -3.37 -1.97 -9.50
C SER A 119 -2.54 -0.69 -9.58
N MET A 120 -3.17 0.41 -10.01
CA MET A 120 -2.62 1.76 -9.83
C MET A 120 -3.10 2.31 -8.50
N ASN A 121 -2.18 2.55 -7.57
CA ASN A 121 -2.49 3.18 -6.28
C ASN A 121 -1.34 4.09 -5.83
N SER A 122 -1.48 4.71 -4.66
CA SER A 122 -0.47 5.63 -4.12
C SER A 122 0.89 4.96 -3.91
N LEU A 123 0.90 3.68 -3.54
CA LEU A 123 2.12 2.92 -3.29
C LEU A 123 2.84 2.52 -4.59
N THR A 124 2.13 1.99 -5.59
CA THR A 124 2.75 1.74 -6.92
C THR A 124 3.26 3.02 -7.55
N THR A 125 2.56 4.13 -7.35
CA THR A 125 2.97 5.46 -7.83
C THR A 125 4.25 5.92 -7.15
N ALA A 126 4.34 5.77 -5.82
CA ALA A 126 5.55 6.09 -5.06
C ALA A 126 6.73 5.23 -5.52
N MET A 127 6.55 3.92 -5.69
CA MET A 127 7.59 3.01 -6.20
C MET A 127 8.04 3.40 -7.60
N ALA A 128 7.10 3.69 -8.50
CA ALA A 128 7.42 4.14 -9.85
C ALA A 128 8.32 5.38 -9.80
N ASN A 129 7.94 6.40 -9.02
CA ASN A 129 8.71 7.63 -8.86
C ASN A 129 10.14 7.40 -8.35
N GLN A 130 10.36 6.42 -7.45
CA GLN A 130 11.70 6.11 -6.94
C GLN A 130 12.63 5.54 -8.02
N VAL A 131 12.08 4.84 -9.02
CA VAL A 131 12.88 4.17 -10.06
C VAL A 131 12.88 4.90 -11.40
N MET A 132 12.13 6.00 -11.55
CA MET A 132 12.03 6.76 -12.82
C MET A 132 13.38 7.22 -13.38
N ALA A 133 14.41 7.45 -12.56
CA ALA A 133 15.71 7.88 -13.06
C ALA A 133 16.61 6.71 -13.51
N LEU A 134 16.23 5.46 -13.21
CA LEU A 134 17.06 4.29 -13.44
C LEU A 134 17.03 3.82 -14.90
N PRO A 135 18.14 3.25 -15.39
CA PRO A 135 18.15 2.55 -16.68
C PRO A 135 17.28 1.29 -16.59
N ALA A 136 16.72 0.86 -17.73
CA ALA A 136 15.69 -0.18 -17.80
C ALA A 136 16.09 -1.48 -17.09
N GLU A 137 17.34 -1.90 -17.27
CA GLU A 137 17.93 -3.12 -16.72
C GLU A 137 18.04 -3.13 -15.18
N GLU A 138 18.00 -1.96 -14.54
CA GLU A 138 18.09 -1.83 -13.07
C GLU A 138 16.71 -1.75 -12.39
N VAL A 139 15.66 -1.43 -13.16
CA VAL A 139 14.31 -1.14 -12.63
C VAL A 139 13.74 -2.32 -11.86
N LEU A 140 13.79 -3.54 -12.42
CA LEU A 140 13.21 -4.72 -11.77
C LEU A 140 13.91 -5.02 -10.43
N GLY A 141 15.25 -4.95 -10.40
CA GLY A 141 16.03 -5.14 -9.19
C GLY A 141 15.67 -4.12 -8.10
N ALA A 142 15.55 -2.85 -8.48
CA ALA A 142 15.14 -1.79 -7.56
C ALA A 142 13.71 -1.97 -7.04
N LEU A 143 12.77 -2.33 -7.90
CA LEU A 143 11.38 -2.61 -7.51
C LEU A 143 11.26 -3.80 -6.57
N ASN A 144 12.03 -4.88 -6.78
CA ASN A 144 12.07 -6.03 -5.86
C ASN A 144 12.58 -5.63 -4.48
N ILE A 145 13.62 -4.77 -4.40
CA ILE A 145 14.12 -4.25 -3.12
C ILE A 145 13.06 -3.40 -2.44
N LEU A 146 12.38 -2.51 -3.18
CA LEU A 146 11.31 -1.68 -2.63
C LEU A 146 10.14 -2.53 -2.13
N ALA A 147 9.72 -3.54 -2.88
CA ALA A 147 8.67 -4.47 -2.49
C ALA A 147 9.06 -5.26 -1.23
N GLY A 148 10.29 -5.78 -1.17
CA GLY A 148 10.79 -6.51 0.01
C GLY A 148 10.92 -5.65 1.27
N ARG A 149 11.06 -4.32 1.16
CA ARG A 149 11.01 -3.41 2.32
C ARG A 149 9.59 -3.22 2.87
N LEU A 150 8.57 -3.46 2.05
CA LEU A 150 7.17 -3.28 2.42
C LEU A 150 6.57 -4.55 3.03
N THR A 151 7.21 -5.71 2.82
CA THR A 151 6.80 -6.98 3.43
C THR A 151 7.56 -7.18 4.75
N ALA A 152 6.83 -7.34 5.86
CA ALA A 152 7.44 -7.62 7.17
C ALA A 152 8.28 -8.92 7.20
N GLY A 153 8.03 -9.84 6.26
CA GLY A 153 8.76 -11.10 6.11
C GLY A 153 10.05 -11.03 5.29
N GLY A 154 10.35 -9.91 4.61
CA GLY A 154 11.53 -9.78 3.75
C GLY A 154 11.48 -10.60 2.45
N ASP A 155 10.39 -11.33 2.20
CA ASP A 155 10.15 -12.00 0.92
C ASP A 155 9.86 -10.92 -0.14
N ALA A 156 10.79 -10.81 -1.09
CA ALA A 156 10.71 -9.88 -2.21
C ALA A 156 9.91 -10.51 -3.35
N ASP A 157 8.65 -10.10 -3.50
CA ASP A 157 7.85 -10.49 -4.67
C ASP A 157 7.04 -9.30 -5.20
N TYR A 158 7.60 -8.63 -6.21
CA TYR A 158 6.92 -7.57 -6.93
C TYR A 158 5.63 -8.07 -7.62
N GLN A 159 5.56 -9.35 -8.01
CA GLN A 159 4.33 -9.94 -8.56
C GLN A 159 3.23 -10.07 -7.54
N ALA A 160 3.56 -10.54 -6.34
CA ALA A 160 2.60 -10.59 -5.24
C ALA A 160 2.04 -9.18 -4.96
N PHE A 161 2.89 -8.16 -5.06
CA PHE A 161 2.50 -6.77 -4.84
C PHE A 161 1.59 -6.21 -5.95
N LEU A 162 1.89 -6.47 -7.22
CA LEU A 162 1.03 -6.06 -8.34
C LEU A 162 -0.36 -6.72 -8.30
N ARG A 163 -0.45 -7.93 -7.73
CA ARG A 163 -1.68 -8.72 -7.60
C ARG A 163 -2.48 -8.43 -6.33
N LEU A 164 -2.07 -7.46 -5.51
CA LEU A 164 -2.86 -7.08 -4.34
C LEU A 164 -4.20 -6.53 -4.82
N ASP A 165 -5.20 -7.40 -4.68
CA ASP A 165 -6.61 -7.10 -4.86
C ASP A 165 -7.02 -6.08 -3.78
N PRO A 166 -7.51 -4.88 -4.14
CA PRO A 166 -8.00 -3.91 -3.18
C PRO A 166 -9.12 -4.45 -2.24
N GLU A 167 -9.82 -5.54 -2.57
CA GLU A 167 -10.74 -6.23 -1.66
C GLU A 167 -10.01 -7.14 -0.64
N ARG A 168 -8.87 -7.73 -1.00
CA ARG A 168 -7.90 -8.26 -0.02
C ARG A 168 -7.05 -7.09 0.47
N LYS A 169 -7.65 -6.26 1.33
CA LYS A 169 -6.93 -5.26 2.13
C LYS A 169 -5.55 -5.80 2.51
N PRO A 170 -4.46 -5.26 1.95
CA PRO A 170 -3.16 -5.46 2.55
C PRO A 170 -3.28 -4.79 3.91
N GLN A 171 -3.07 -5.54 5.00
CA GLN A 171 -2.90 -4.99 6.35
C GLN A 171 -1.70 -4.01 6.43
N HIS A 172 -1.01 -3.76 5.33
CA HIS A 172 -0.09 -2.66 5.13
C HIS A 172 -0.80 -1.50 4.45
N GLU A 173 -1.60 -0.75 5.21
CA GLU A 173 -1.69 0.69 4.97
C GLU A 173 -0.26 1.24 5.12
N ALA A 174 0.41 1.46 3.99
CA ALA A 174 1.57 2.32 3.99
C ALA A 174 1.08 3.70 4.47
N LEU A 175 1.48 4.06 5.69
CA LEU A 175 1.45 5.41 6.24
C LEU A 175 2.13 6.37 5.24
N LEU A 176 1.36 6.87 4.28
CA LEU A 176 1.79 7.84 3.30
C LEU A 176 1.35 9.22 3.81
N LEU A 177 2.35 9.99 4.26
CA LEU A 177 2.36 11.45 4.41
C LEU A 177 0.99 12.13 4.66
N ASN A 178 0.64 12.17 5.94
CA ASN A 178 -0.34 13.04 6.61
C ASN A 178 -1.00 14.10 5.70
N ASP A 179 -2.27 13.89 5.35
CA ASP A 179 -3.14 14.82 4.60
C ASP A 179 -3.09 16.27 5.10
N ARG A 180 -2.72 16.48 6.37
CA ARG A 180 -2.53 17.82 6.94
C ARG A 180 -1.37 18.59 6.32
N VAL A 181 -0.31 17.92 5.88
CA VAL A 181 0.84 18.57 5.24
C VAL A 181 0.46 19.06 3.85
N PHE A 182 -0.31 18.26 3.09
CA PHE A 182 -0.80 18.65 1.78
C PHE A 182 -1.86 19.76 1.86
N ALA A 183 -2.79 19.66 2.80
CA ALA A 183 -3.79 20.69 3.07
C ALA A 183 -3.17 22.01 3.58
N ALA A 184 -2.10 21.95 4.36
CA ALA A 184 -1.36 23.14 4.80
C ALA A 184 -0.60 23.80 3.64
N ALA A 185 0.00 23.01 2.75
CA ALA A 185 0.67 23.52 1.55
C ALA A 185 -0.31 24.19 0.58
N GLN A 186 -1.48 23.59 0.34
CA GLN A 186 -2.52 24.18 -0.53
C GLN A 186 -3.09 25.49 0.03
N ARG A 187 -3.32 25.58 1.35
CA ARG A 187 -3.79 26.84 1.96
C ARG A 187 -2.80 27.99 1.81
N LEU A 188 -1.50 27.70 1.95
CA LEU A 188 -0.44 28.69 1.77
C LEU A 188 -0.33 29.22 0.32
N VAL A 189 -0.69 28.42 -0.68
CA VAL A 189 -0.68 28.80 -2.09
C VAL A 189 -1.91 29.63 -2.48
N VAL A 190 -3.08 29.34 -1.89
CA VAL A 190 -4.35 30.02 -2.23
C VAL A 190 -4.50 31.39 -1.56
N GLU A 191 -3.96 31.58 -0.35
CA GLU A 191 -4.21 32.80 0.44
C GLU A 191 -3.28 33.99 0.11
N ALA A 192 -2.27 33.82 -0.75
CA ALA A 192 -1.27 34.85 -1.05
C ALA A 192 -1.07 35.06 -2.56
N PRO A 193 -1.88 35.90 -3.24
CA PRO A 193 -1.70 36.19 -4.66
C PRO A 193 -0.37 36.92 -4.88
N GLY A 194 0.56 36.26 -5.60
CA GLY A 194 1.93 36.74 -5.85
C GLY A 194 3.03 35.99 -5.09
N PHE A 195 2.67 34.89 -4.42
CA PHE A 195 3.59 33.93 -3.81
C PHE A 195 4.00 32.88 -4.85
N THR A 196 5.22 33.01 -5.37
CA THR A 196 5.81 32.00 -6.26
C THR A 196 6.75 31.11 -5.44
N VAL A 197 6.94 29.86 -5.87
CA VAL A 197 7.91 28.93 -5.25
C VAL A 197 9.31 29.58 -5.18
N ASP A 198 9.67 30.41 -6.18
CA ASP A 198 10.93 31.16 -6.20
C ASP A 198 11.04 32.26 -5.10
N LYS A 199 9.92 32.81 -4.61
CA LYS A 199 9.92 33.73 -3.46
C LYS A 199 10.02 33.01 -2.12
N LEU A 200 9.56 31.76 -2.05
CA LEU A 200 9.65 30.89 -0.87
C LEU A 200 11.09 30.41 -0.63
N LEU A 201 11.83 30.18 -1.72
CA LEU A 201 13.18 29.61 -1.71
C LEU A 201 14.30 30.66 -1.80
N GLY A 202 13.95 31.95 -1.71
CA GLY A 202 14.83 33.12 -1.66
C GLY A 202 16.22 32.95 -2.24
N GLU A 203 16.39 33.10 -3.56
CA GLU A 203 17.67 33.12 -4.32
C GLU A 203 18.78 32.11 -3.91
N SER A 204 18.49 31.09 -3.11
CA SER A 204 19.45 30.11 -2.65
C SER A 204 18.99 28.75 -3.10
N ARG A 205 19.23 28.50 -4.39
CA ARG A 205 19.23 27.14 -4.94
C ARG A 205 20.54 26.50 -4.50
N ILE A 206 20.49 25.82 -3.37
CA ILE A 206 21.55 24.92 -2.91
C ILE A 206 21.24 23.58 -3.58
N ALA A 207 22.18 22.97 -4.29
CA ALA A 207 21.93 21.65 -4.87
C ALA A 207 21.67 20.65 -3.72
N THR A 208 20.89 19.59 -3.96
CA THR A 208 20.62 18.59 -2.91
C THR A 208 21.92 17.99 -2.36
N GLU A 209 22.96 17.92 -3.19
CA GLU A 209 24.32 17.51 -2.82
C GLU A 209 25.04 18.49 -1.89
N ASP A 210 24.63 19.76 -1.88
CA ASP A 210 25.20 20.84 -1.07
C ASP A 210 24.42 21.04 0.26
N LEU A 211 23.35 20.27 0.52
CA LEU A 211 22.64 20.28 1.79
C LEU A 211 23.49 19.62 2.88
N GLN A 212 24.15 20.45 3.70
CA GLN A 212 24.87 19.99 4.88
C GLN A 212 23.92 19.94 6.07
N VAL A 213 23.78 18.75 6.66
CA VAL A 213 23.11 18.59 7.96
C VAL A 213 23.95 19.35 9.00
N PRO A 214 23.36 20.34 9.71
CA PRO A 214 24.12 21.12 10.68
C PRO A 214 24.74 20.22 11.75
N ASP A 215 25.95 20.56 12.19
CA ASP A 215 26.56 19.91 13.35
C ASP A 215 25.62 20.02 14.56
N GLY A 216 25.24 18.87 15.13
CA GLY A 216 24.30 18.80 16.25
C GLY A 216 22.83 18.64 15.86
N PHE A 217 22.49 18.46 14.57
CA PHE A 217 21.16 17.99 14.19
C PHE A 217 20.94 16.56 14.71
N VAL A 218 19.96 16.41 15.60
CA VAL A 218 19.52 15.11 16.11
C VAL A 218 18.09 14.91 15.64
N PHE A 219 17.87 13.87 14.84
CA PHE A 219 16.52 13.43 14.49
C PHE A 219 16.01 12.54 15.63
N ASP A 220 15.57 13.17 16.72
CA ASP A 220 14.95 12.48 17.86
C ASP A 220 13.43 12.62 17.76
N ASP A 221 12.83 11.80 16.90
CA ASP A 221 11.38 11.67 16.80
C ASP A 221 10.89 10.61 17.81
N THR A 222 11.17 10.85 19.09
CA THR A 222 10.67 10.01 20.18
C THR A 222 9.84 10.82 21.16
N TYR A 223 8.91 10.14 21.82
CA TYR A 223 8.11 10.73 22.89
C TYR A 223 7.93 9.74 24.03
N VAL A 224 7.66 10.28 25.22
CA VAL A 224 7.46 9.49 26.44
C VAL A 224 5.97 9.38 26.72
N LEU A 225 5.46 8.15 26.69
CA LEU A 225 4.10 7.82 27.09
C LEU A 225 4.06 7.51 28.59
N SER A 226 3.28 8.28 29.36
CA SER A 226 3.02 7.97 30.77
C SER A 226 1.92 6.93 30.89
N VAL A 227 2.22 5.80 31.53
CA VAL A 227 1.34 4.64 31.68
C VAL A 227 0.90 4.50 33.13
N ASP A 228 -0.41 4.46 33.38
CA ASP A 228 -1.02 4.21 34.70
C ASP A 228 -2.22 3.28 34.50
N ILE A 229 -2.05 2.00 34.85
CA ILE A 229 -3.06 0.96 34.70
C ILE A 229 -3.46 0.49 36.08
N ASP A 230 -4.76 0.51 36.36
CA ASP A 230 -5.35 -0.02 37.58
C ASP A 230 -6.61 -0.84 37.27
N VAL A 231 -6.42 -2.15 37.17
CA VAL A 231 -7.51 -3.12 37.00
C VAL A 231 -7.80 -3.90 38.28
N SER A 232 -7.33 -3.43 39.43
CA SER A 232 -7.50 -4.15 40.70
C SER A 232 -8.98 -4.30 41.11
N ALA A 233 -9.87 -3.47 40.55
CA ALA A 233 -11.31 -3.55 40.81
C ALA A 233 -12.02 -4.64 39.99
N VAL A 234 -11.39 -5.12 38.92
CA VAL A 234 -11.99 -6.05 37.95
C VAL A 234 -11.29 -7.39 37.94
N LEU A 235 -10.03 -7.43 38.38
CA LEU A 235 -9.17 -8.59 38.29
C LEU A 235 -8.56 -8.91 39.67
N ASP A 236 -9.06 -9.98 40.29
CA ASP A 236 -8.60 -10.45 41.61
C ASP A 236 -7.39 -11.40 41.53
N GLU A 237 -6.94 -11.74 40.32
CA GLU A 237 -5.88 -12.69 40.08
C GLU A 237 -4.59 -12.06 39.53
N LYS A 238 -3.56 -12.90 39.30
CA LYS A 238 -2.34 -12.44 38.64
C LYS A 238 -2.61 -12.30 37.14
N ALA A 239 -2.17 -11.18 36.56
CA ALA A 239 -2.24 -10.95 35.14
C ALA A 239 -0.91 -10.45 34.58
N TYR A 240 -0.77 -10.60 33.27
CA TYR A 240 0.31 -10.04 32.49
C TYR A 240 -0.20 -8.83 31.69
N LEU A 241 0.57 -7.76 31.68
CA LEU A 241 0.31 -6.57 30.87
C LEU A 241 1.23 -6.61 29.65
N SER A 242 0.63 -6.51 28.48
CA SER A 242 1.32 -6.27 27.22
C SER A 242 0.80 -4.99 26.56
N ILE A 243 1.69 -4.17 26.03
CA ILE A 243 1.34 -2.97 25.26
C ILE A 243 1.98 -3.08 23.89
N CYS A 244 1.17 -3.22 22.83
CA CYS A 244 1.64 -3.65 21.52
C CYS A 244 1.25 -2.65 20.43
N SER A 245 2.18 -2.39 19.51
CA SER A 245 2.00 -1.46 18.39
C SER A 245 1.53 -2.13 17.10
N GLU A 246 1.66 -3.46 17.00
CA GLU A 246 1.20 -4.23 15.85
C GLU A 246 0.06 -5.16 16.28
N TYR A 247 -1.14 -4.82 15.87
CA TYR A 247 -2.34 -5.63 16.06
C TYR A 247 -3.31 -5.38 14.90
N SER A 248 -4.18 -6.34 14.64
CA SER A 248 -5.31 -6.18 13.72
C SER A 248 -6.62 -6.43 14.47
N GLN A 249 -7.69 -5.73 14.08
CA GLN A 249 -9.02 -5.92 14.65
C GLN A 249 -9.93 -6.53 13.59
N THR A 250 -10.54 -7.68 13.91
CA THR A 250 -11.54 -8.35 13.06
C THR A 250 -12.85 -8.45 13.84
N GLY A 251 -13.76 -7.51 13.61
CA GLY A 251 -15.01 -7.43 14.37
C GLY A 251 -14.77 -7.02 15.82
N SER A 252 -15.15 -7.87 16.78
CA SER A 252 -14.87 -7.68 18.21
C SER A 252 -13.49 -8.19 18.64
N ASP A 253 -12.82 -8.95 17.78
CA ASP A 253 -11.65 -9.73 18.16
C ASP A 253 -10.37 -9.04 17.70
N TYR A 254 -9.28 -9.28 18.44
CA TYR A 254 -7.96 -8.73 18.15
C TYR A 254 -6.97 -9.86 17.84
N GLU A 255 -6.24 -9.71 16.74
CA GLU A 255 -5.07 -10.52 16.43
C GLU A 255 -3.81 -9.69 16.77
N ILE A 256 -2.93 -10.24 17.60
CA ILE A 256 -1.85 -9.49 18.23
C ILE A 256 -0.51 -10.13 17.90
N ASN A 257 0.43 -9.34 17.40
CA ASN A 257 1.82 -9.75 17.28
C ASN A 257 2.55 -9.50 18.62
N PHE A 258 2.61 -10.53 19.48
CA PHE A 258 3.24 -10.39 20.80
C PHE A 258 4.75 -10.09 20.76
N ASP A 259 5.41 -10.41 19.65
CA ASP A 259 6.84 -10.09 19.46
C ASP A 259 7.06 -8.59 19.19
N ALA A 260 6.01 -7.86 18.81
CA ALA A 260 6.02 -6.42 18.56
C ALA A 260 5.51 -5.58 19.75
N CYS A 261 5.45 -6.16 20.96
CA CYS A 261 5.05 -5.42 22.15
C CYS A 261 6.18 -4.57 22.72
N GLN A 262 5.90 -3.30 22.97
CA GLN A 262 6.83 -2.32 23.57
C GLN A 262 7.01 -2.56 25.08
N LEU A 263 6.01 -3.18 25.72
CA LEU A 263 6.03 -3.56 27.12
C LEU A 263 5.44 -4.96 27.29
N SER A 264 6.04 -5.71 28.20
CA SER A 264 5.56 -7.01 28.65
C SER A 264 5.99 -7.21 30.10
N THR A 265 5.06 -7.14 31.04
CA THR A 265 5.36 -7.20 32.48
C THR A 265 4.19 -7.80 33.27
N PRO A 266 4.44 -8.55 34.35
CA PRO A 266 3.38 -8.91 35.28
C PRO A 266 2.79 -7.66 35.95
N LEU A 267 1.47 -7.68 36.19
CA LEU A 267 0.80 -6.73 37.07
C LEU A 267 0.98 -7.14 38.54
N VAL A 268 1.21 -6.17 39.41
CA VAL A 268 1.31 -6.39 40.86
C VAL A 268 0.05 -5.84 41.51
N GLY A 269 -0.83 -6.73 41.97
CA GLY A 269 -2.12 -6.34 42.55
C GLY A 269 -3.02 -5.59 41.56
N GLY A 270 -3.00 -6.00 40.28
CA GLY A 270 -3.79 -5.37 39.22
C GLY A 270 -3.26 -4.01 38.75
N ARG A 271 -2.09 -3.55 39.24
CA ARG A 271 -1.56 -2.21 38.94
C ARG A 271 -0.22 -2.23 38.20
N TYR A 272 -0.04 -1.26 37.32
CA TYR A 272 1.25 -0.88 36.73
C TYR A 272 1.33 0.64 36.56
N VAL A 273 2.47 1.24 36.93
CA VAL A 273 2.78 2.65 36.68
C VAL A 273 4.18 2.74 36.11
N GLY A 274 4.33 3.42 34.98
CA GLY A 274 5.62 3.52 34.29
C GLY A 274 5.60 4.51 33.12
N GLU A 275 6.68 4.48 32.36
CA GLU A 275 6.87 5.29 31.17
C GLU A 275 7.36 4.41 30.01
N LEU A 276 6.93 4.71 28.79
CA LEU A 276 7.38 4.06 27.57
C LEU A 276 7.93 5.08 26.58
N ASN A 277 9.13 4.83 26.07
CA ASN A 277 9.70 5.62 24.98
C ASN A 277 9.20 5.03 23.65
N LEU A 278 8.50 5.84 22.87
CA LEU A 278 7.91 5.44 21.59
C LEU A 278 8.46 6.32 20.47
N THR A 279 8.49 5.78 19.26
CA THR A 279 8.79 6.58 18.06
C THR A 279 7.60 7.48 17.73
N GLY A 280 7.83 8.64 17.14
CA GLY A 280 6.78 9.59 16.77
C GLY A 280 5.79 9.04 15.74
N SER A 281 6.18 8.00 15.00
CA SER A 281 5.31 7.21 14.13
C SER A 281 4.30 6.33 14.87
N THR A 282 4.52 5.98 16.15
CA THR A 282 3.57 5.18 16.93
C THR A 282 2.43 6.09 17.42
N THR A 283 1.27 5.99 16.77
CA THR A 283 0.08 6.76 17.15
C THR A 283 -1.01 5.94 17.82
N GLU A 284 -0.95 4.61 17.71
CA GLU A 284 -1.93 3.67 18.22
C GLU A 284 -1.24 2.52 18.94
N LEU A 285 -1.89 2.03 20.00
CA LEU A 285 -1.43 0.89 20.80
C LEU A 285 -2.64 0.07 21.24
N LEU A 286 -2.44 -1.23 21.39
CA LEU A 286 -3.37 -2.09 22.09
C LEU A 286 -2.78 -2.49 23.43
N VAL A 287 -3.51 -2.20 24.50
CA VAL A 287 -3.21 -2.70 25.83
C VAL A 287 -3.93 -4.01 26.03
N VAL A 288 -3.18 -5.04 26.40
CA VAL A 288 -3.67 -6.39 26.61
C VAL A 288 -3.37 -6.77 28.05
N ILE A 289 -4.40 -7.10 28.81
CA ILE A 289 -4.27 -7.62 30.17
C ILE A 289 -4.71 -9.07 30.12
N LEU A 290 -3.76 -9.98 30.33
CA LEU A 290 -3.96 -11.42 30.23
C LEU A 290 -3.99 -12.03 31.64
N PRO A 291 -5.18 -12.42 32.17
CA PRO A 291 -5.26 -13.17 33.42
C PRO A 291 -4.54 -14.51 33.28
N LEU A 292 -3.76 -14.90 34.28
CA LEU A 292 -2.93 -16.10 34.19
C LEU A 292 -3.72 -17.40 34.39
N GLN A 293 -4.83 -17.39 35.14
CA GLN A 293 -5.67 -18.58 35.32
C GLN A 293 -6.77 -18.69 34.26
N SER A 294 -7.24 -17.55 33.75
CA SER A 294 -8.27 -17.47 32.71
C SER A 294 -7.83 -16.59 31.53
N PRO A 295 -6.89 -17.06 30.68
CA PRO A 295 -6.41 -16.31 29.52
C PRO A 295 -7.52 -15.92 28.52
N GLU A 296 -8.62 -16.67 28.48
CA GLU A 296 -9.81 -16.39 27.67
C GLU A 296 -10.55 -15.11 28.08
N ASP A 297 -10.38 -14.66 29.33
CA ASP A 297 -10.98 -13.44 29.87
C ASP A 297 -10.05 -12.21 29.69
N ALA A 298 -9.18 -12.26 28.68
CA ALA A 298 -8.27 -11.17 28.35
C ALA A 298 -9.03 -9.86 28.11
N LEU A 299 -8.48 -8.77 28.65
CA LEU A 299 -9.03 -7.42 28.50
C LEU A 299 -8.21 -6.65 27.48
N TYR A 300 -8.91 -5.98 26.57
CA TYR A 300 -8.32 -5.23 25.46
C TYR A 300 -8.73 -3.76 25.54
N TYR A 301 -7.74 -2.86 25.58
CA TYR A 301 -7.98 -1.42 25.61
C TYR A 301 -7.19 -0.76 24.49
N PRO A 302 -7.84 -0.37 23.38
CA PRO A 302 -7.19 0.40 22.35
C PRO A 302 -6.87 1.81 22.89
N TRP A 303 -5.71 2.31 22.52
CA TRP A 303 -5.24 3.64 22.87
C TRP A 303 -4.80 4.37 21.60
N SER A 304 -5.16 5.66 21.50
CA SER A 304 -4.72 6.53 20.41
C SER A 304 -4.14 7.82 20.99
N ARG A 305 -2.94 8.17 20.53
CA ARG A 305 -2.26 9.41 20.93
C ARG A 305 -3.07 10.64 20.58
N GLN A 306 -3.84 10.61 19.49
CA GLN A 306 -4.69 11.73 19.07
C GLN A 306 -5.78 12.03 20.11
N GLN A 307 -6.29 11.01 20.80
CA GLN A 307 -7.40 11.15 21.74
C GLN A 307 -6.90 11.38 23.17
N SER A 308 -5.86 10.66 23.57
CA SER A 308 -5.40 10.59 24.97
C SER A 308 -4.10 11.38 25.23
N GLY A 309 -3.50 11.96 24.19
CA GLY A 309 -2.20 12.62 24.27
C GLY A 309 -1.10 11.64 24.67
N ASP A 310 -0.07 12.09 25.40
CA ASP A 310 1.04 11.26 25.85
C ASP A 310 0.74 10.54 27.18
N ARG A 311 -0.54 10.15 27.39
CA ARG A 311 -1.01 9.48 28.60
C ARG A 311 -1.88 8.28 28.28
N LEU A 312 -1.59 7.17 28.94
CA LEU A 312 -2.40 5.96 28.91
C LEU A 312 -2.91 5.69 30.33
N ARG A 313 -4.24 5.72 30.50
CA ARG A 313 -4.90 5.48 31.78
C ARG A 313 -6.06 4.52 31.63
N ILE A 314 -6.07 3.49 32.47
CA ILE A 314 -7.10 2.45 32.53
C ILE A 314 -7.48 2.26 33.99
#